data_AF-A0A928QW85-F1
#
_entry.id   AF-A0A928QW85-F1
#
_cell.length_a   1.000
_cell.length_b   1.000
_cell.length_c   1.000
_cell.angle_alpha   90.00
_cell.angle_beta   90.00
_cell.angle_gamma   90.00
#
_symmetry.space_group_name_H-M   'P 1'
#
loop_
_entity.id
_entity.type
_entity.pdbx_description
1 polymer ?
#
loop_
_entity_poly.entity_id
_entity_poly.type
_entity_poly.pdbx_seq_one_letter_code
_entity_poly.pdbx_strand_id
1 'polypeptide(L)'
;MKKTIRTLAFLLALMLSVGLLPVAADELWNEDYYRAYDLCDVLSEEERDDLDNDCIEFMKQFETDLFFIIASPDDYEDEGMEYMVDYIYNDCSFGYGRTGDALAMVYDVEEPSAQFFTFGHADQLLDQMTLEDIAENALGYEEEYDHWGVCYAAVSMLTKNLESRQGETSEPVVTAGASDRVGEESSMPAWYPADPQNFPLYYDENAPRVVDTADIFTDDEEARLESRLGEIRQELDRDIVVFTDVSTYGLSRAVYAADFYDFNGYGCGPDHEGVCLMICMDPNDRGWWTCCTGPVTRGLYTEQYANDIDDVLYEFLADGEYYEGVSDWVENMRTLYVKGVPFAPDWMPELSTFQHTNDLTRSRLVDSADLLSDDEEAALLQKAAALSEKYGVDVVMHTTRSTQGMTTQTYSDQFYYYNNYGFGQNFDGILLTLNRAGGVTARVSAEGAGAKNLTEVNEERLTDRAASLAEGSAYKAFDWWLGQVDHMYRTGRVSRSLASWGIWTAVQAAFSSLAGLIGLGRAKSKMKTAKVKTNADSYLVRDRLDVRPVRDTYLHTTVTRRYDPVKTKSSGGGSSSYSSSYHGSSGSSHSGSGRSF
;
A
#
# COMPACT_ATOMS: atom_id res chain seq x y z
N MET A 1 15.26 -7.86 -50.53
CA MET A 1 15.78 -8.80 -49.51
C MET A 1 17.15 -8.44 -48.92
N LYS A 2 18.07 -7.74 -49.61
CA LYS A 2 19.40 -7.39 -49.02
C LYS A 2 19.46 -6.09 -48.20
N LYS A 3 18.44 -5.22 -48.24
CA LYS A 3 18.40 -3.97 -47.46
C LYS A 3 17.78 -4.11 -46.07
N THR A 4 16.90 -5.09 -45.86
CA THR A 4 16.22 -5.34 -44.57
C THR A 4 17.07 -6.12 -43.57
N ILE A 5 18.11 -6.84 -44.03
CA ILE A 5 19.02 -7.61 -43.15
C ILE A 5 20.13 -6.73 -42.56
N ARG A 6 20.46 -5.60 -43.19
CA ARG A 6 21.48 -4.66 -42.69
C ARG A 6 20.96 -3.72 -41.59
N THR A 7 19.67 -3.40 -41.58
CA THR A 7 19.04 -2.61 -40.51
C THR A 7 18.82 -3.43 -39.25
N LEU A 8 18.51 -4.73 -39.36
CA LEU A 8 18.35 -5.60 -38.19
C LEU A 8 19.69 -5.89 -37.48
N ALA A 9 20.79 -5.99 -38.22
CA ALA A 9 22.12 -6.20 -37.67
C ALA A 9 22.72 -4.94 -37.00
N PHE A 10 22.24 -3.75 -37.35
CA PHE A 10 22.65 -2.48 -36.71
C PHE A 10 21.89 -2.25 -35.39
N LEU A 11 20.61 -2.64 -35.33
CA LEU A 11 19.81 -2.63 -34.09
C LEU A 11 20.27 -3.68 -33.07
N LEU A 12 20.72 -4.86 -33.54
CA LEU A 12 21.27 -5.89 -32.65
C LEU A 12 22.68 -5.53 -32.09
N ALA A 13 23.39 -4.61 -32.75
CA ALA A 13 24.71 -4.14 -32.32
C ALA A 13 24.63 -2.91 -31.39
N LEU A 14 23.52 -2.16 -31.41
CA LEU A 14 23.27 -1.04 -30.50
C LEU A 14 22.78 -1.52 -29.12
N MET A 15 22.07 -2.66 -29.07
CA MET A 15 21.61 -3.27 -27.80
C MET A 15 22.72 -4.03 -27.03
N LEU A 16 23.94 -4.10 -27.56
CA LEU A 16 25.06 -4.85 -26.97
C LEU A 16 26.15 -3.95 -26.38
N SER A 17 25.93 -2.64 -26.29
CA SER A 17 26.92 -1.66 -25.80
C SER A 17 26.53 -0.87 -24.54
N VAL A 18 25.45 -1.24 -23.83
CA VAL A 18 25.08 -0.63 -22.53
C VAL A 18 25.48 -1.53 -21.35
N GLY A 19 26.44 -2.43 -21.56
CA GLY A 19 27.02 -3.25 -20.50
C GLY A 19 28.45 -2.80 -20.22
N LEU A 20 28.61 -1.84 -19.30
CA LEU A 20 29.77 -1.65 -18.39
C LEU A 20 29.88 -0.18 -17.98
N LEU A 21 29.28 0.18 -16.84
CA LEU A 21 29.85 1.18 -15.93
C LEU A 21 29.76 0.66 -14.49
N PRO A 22 30.75 0.99 -13.65
CA PRO A 22 30.90 0.41 -12.33
C PRO A 22 29.79 0.91 -11.40
N VAL A 23 29.22 0.01 -10.61
CA VAL A 23 28.41 0.35 -9.43
C VAL A 23 29.32 1.11 -8.47
N ALA A 24 29.25 2.43 -8.51
CA ALA A 24 29.50 3.28 -7.37
C ALA A 24 28.21 3.26 -6.53
N ALA A 25 28.34 3.13 -5.22
CA ALA A 25 27.23 3.36 -4.32
C ALA A 25 26.90 4.86 -4.30
N ASP A 26 25.62 5.14 -4.07
CA ASP A 26 24.96 6.40 -3.71
C ASP A 26 24.19 7.12 -4.83
N GLU A 27 23.00 7.62 -4.42
CA GLU A 27 22.00 8.43 -5.13
C GLU A 27 21.03 7.66 -6.06
N LEU A 28 19.82 7.35 -5.55
CA LEU A 28 18.72 6.71 -6.29
C LEU A 28 17.65 7.77 -6.64
N TRP A 29 17.64 8.25 -7.88
CA TRP A 29 16.50 8.94 -8.52
C TRP A 29 16.60 8.79 -10.06
N ASN A 30 15.49 8.99 -10.77
CA ASN A 30 15.42 8.79 -12.22
C ASN A 30 15.66 10.10 -13.02
N GLU A 31 16.61 10.08 -13.95
CA GLU A 31 16.91 11.21 -14.88
C GLU A 31 16.40 10.95 -16.30
N ASP A 32 15.82 9.78 -16.59
CA ASP A 32 15.37 9.40 -17.93
C ASP A 32 14.02 10.03 -18.34
N TYR A 33 13.32 10.68 -17.40
CA TYR A 33 11.99 11.27 -17.61
C TYR A 33 11.94 12.74 -17.20
N TYR A 34 11.23 13.54 -17.98
CA TYR A 34 10.93 14.94 -17.68
C TYR A 34 9.96 15.04 -16.50
N ARG A 35 10.22 15.94 -15.56
CA ARG A 35 9.37 16.21 -14.39
C ARG A 35 8.18 17.12 -14.69
N ALA A 36 8.05 17.61 -15.92
CA ALA A 36 6.90 18.39 -16.37
C ALA A 36 6.06 17.59 -17.39
N TYR A 37 5.01 16.93 -16.92
CA TYR A 37 4.05 16.19 -17.75
C TYR A 37 2.97 17.13 -18.28
N ASP A 38 3.20 17.67 -19.46
CA ASP A 38 2.25 18.50 -20.17
C ASP A 38 1.32 17.65 -21.07
N LEU A 39 0.19 17.21 -20.51
CA LEU A 39 -0.81 16.41 -21.23
C LEU A 39 -1.67 17.28 -22.16
N CYS A 40 -1.76 18.57 -21.86
CA CYS A 40 -2.55 19.54 -22.62
C CYS A 40 -1.77 20.21 -23.78
N ASP A 41 -0.46 20.00 -23.87
CA ASP A 41 0.45 20.63 -24.86
C ASP A 41 0.39 22.17 -24.80
N VAL A 42 0.33 22.71 -23.57
CA VAL A 42 0.23 24.16 -23.28
C VAL A 42 1.58 24.82 -23.02
N LEU A 43 2.62 24.06 -22.71
CA LEU A 43 3.98 24.55 -22.50
C LEU A 43 4.83 24.37 -23.77
N SER A 44 5.66 25.38 -24.07
CA SER A 44 6.69 25.24 -25.09
C SER A 44 7.80 24.27 -24.67
N GLU A 45 8.64 23.84 -25.62
CA GLU A 45 9.82 23.00 -25.35
C GLU A 45 10.82 23.70 -24.40
N GLU A 46 11.04 25.02 -24.57
CA GLU A 46 11.92 25.82 -23.71
C GLU A 46 11.37 25.92 -22.27
N GLU A 47 10.06 26.14 -22.12
CA GLU A 47 9.40 26.23 -20.81
C GLU A 47 9.40 24.89 -20.06
N ARG A 48 9.26 23.76 -20.76
CA ARG A 48 9.36 22.42 -20.16
C ARG A 48 10.79 22.08 -19.75
N ASP A 49 11.78 22.44 -20.58
CA ASP A 49 13.19 22.25 -20.26
C ASP A 49 13.59 23.09 -19.02
N ASP A 50 13.15 24.35 -18.94
CA ASP A 50 13.43 25.21 -17.79
C ASP A 50 12.75 24.67 -16.51
N LEU A 51 11.49 24.25 -16.58
CA LEU A 51 10.77 23.69 -15.44
C LEU A 51 11.37 22.37 -14.95
N ASP A 52 11.81 21.50 -15.86
CA ASP A 52 12.50 20.26 -15.51
C ASP A 52 13.83 20.53 -14.78
N ASN A 53 14.61 21.51 -15.26
CA ASN A 53 15.83 21.92 -14.59
C ASN A 53 15.56 22.45 -13.17
N ASP A 54 14.53 23.28 -12.99
CA ASP A 54 14.14 23.81 -11.68
C ASP A 54 13.71 22.69 -10.72
N CYS A 55 12.99 21.69 -11.21
CA CYS A 55 12.61 20.51 -10.42
C CYS A 55 13.83 19.66 -10.02
N ILE A 56 14.80 19.49 -10.93
CA ILE A 56 16.05 18.78 -10.64
C ILE A 56 16.88 19.52 -9.59
N GLU A 57 16.97 20.84 -9.67
CA GLU A 57 17.69 21.63 -8.68
C GLU A 57 16.99 21.61 -7.32
N PHE A 58 15.65 21.69 -7.29
CA PHE A 58 14.85 21.47 -6.08
C PHE A 58 15.18 20.12 -5.44
N MET A 59 15.18 19.05 -6.23
CA MET A 59 15.43 17.69 -5.77
C MET A 59 16.85 17.51 -5.20
N LYS A 60 17.87 18.07 -5.87
CA LYS A 60 19.25 18.08 -5.34
C LYS A 60 19.37 18.87 -4.04
N GLN A 61 18.61 19.94 -3.89
CA GLN A 61 18.71 20.85 -2.74
C GLN A 61 17.98 20.30 -1.51
N PHE A 62 16.83 19.67 -1.68
CA PHE A 62 15.95 19.25 -0.59
C PHE A 62 15.82 17.74 -0.44
N GLU A 63 16.55 16.94 -1.24
CA GLU A 63 16.53 15.47 -1.19
C GLU A 63 15.10 14.91 -1.33
N THR A 64 14.28 15.54 -2.17
CA THR A 64 12.91 15.13 -2.47
C THR A 64 12.55 15.52 -3.89
N ASP A 65 12.04 14.55 -4.65
CA ASP A 65 11.71 14.77 -6.06
C ASP A 65 10.52 15.74 -6.20
N LEU A 66 10.51 16.54 -7.26
CA LEU A 66 9.40 17.45 -7.55
C LEU A 66 8.99 17.25 -9.00
N PHE A 67 7.69 17.08 -9.25
CA PHE A 67 7.18 16.99 -10.61
C PHE A 67 5.79 17.59 -10.75
N PHE A 68 5.44 17.98 -11.97
CA PHE A 68 4.22 18.68 -12.35
C PHE A 68 3.46 17.87 -13.39
N ILE A 69 2.14 17.81 -13.24
CA ILE A 69 1.22 17.25 -14.22
C ILE A 69 0.24 18.35 -14.60
N ILE A 70 0.27 18.74 -15.86
CA ILE A 70 -0.60 19.75 -16.44
C ILE A 70 -1.63 19.01 -17.26
N ALA A 71 -2.86 19.02 -16.78
CA ALA A 71 -3.93 18.14 -17.22
C ALA A 71 -5.24 18.91 -17.39
N SER A 72 -6.21 18.29 -18.05
CA SER A 72 -7.60 18.74 -18.06
C SER A 72 -8.51 17.66 -17.44
N PRO A 73 -9.79 17.96 -17.16
CA PRO A 73 -10.72 16.99 -16.61
C PRO A 73 -10.80 15.70 -17.44
N ASP A 74 -10.64 15.78 -18.77
CA ASP A 74 -10.65 14.63 -19.67
C ASP A 74 -9.49 13.63 -19.39
N ASP A 75 -8.37 14.09 -18.82
CA ASP A 75 -7.19 13.25 -18.53
C ASP A 75 -7.37 12.38 -17.29
N TYR A 76 -8.29 12.76 -16.39
CA TYR A 76 -8.56 12.03 -15.15
C TYR A 76 -10.05 11.79 -14.86
N GLU A 77 -10.95 11.99 -15.84
CA GLU A 77 -12.40 11.78 -15.67
C GLU A 77 -12.72 10.32 -15.29
N ASP A 78 -11.99 9.37 -15.88
CA ASP A 78 -12.26 7.93 -15.74
C ASP A 78 -11.80 7.37 -14.38
N GLU A 79 -10.58 7.72 -13.95
CA GLU A 79 -9.90 7.07 -12.81
C GLU A 79 -9.55 8.03 -11.66
N GLY A 80 -9.69 9.35 -11.85
CA GLY A 80 -9.43 10.40 -10.87
C GLY A 80 -7.98 10.91 -10.83
N MET A 81 -7.78 12.12 -10.31
CA MET A 81 -6.45 12.76 -10.25
C MET A 81 -5.45 11.92 -9.46
N GLU A 82 -5.84 11.38 -8.30
CA GLU A 82 -4.98 10.57 -7.43
C GLU A 82 -4.41 9.35 -8.16
N TYR A 83 -5.24 8.63 -8.92
CA TYR A 83 -4.79 7.48 -9.71
C TYR A 83 -3.81 7.88 -10.82
N MET A 84 -4.08 9.00 -11.51
CA MET A 84 -3.19 9.51 -12.56
C MET A 84 -1.80 9.86 -11.98
N VAL A 85 -1.77 10.54 -10.83
CA VAL A 85 -0.52 10.93 -10.15
C VAL A 85 0.24 9.68 -9.69
N ASP A 86 -0.45 8.72 -9.06
CA ASP A 86 0.14 7.43 -8.66
C ASP A 86 0.72 6.66 -9.85
N TYR A 87 -0.01 6.63 -10.97
CA TYR A 87 0.46 5.96 -12.18
C TYR A 87 1.75 6.60 -12.71
N ILE A 88 1.79 7.94 -12.82
CA ILE A 88 2.97 8.66 -13.32
C ILE A 88 4.15 8.51 -12.36
N TYR A 89 3.92 8.64 -11.05
CA TYR A 89 4.94 8.44 -10.03
C TYR A 89 5.59 7.05 -10.14
N ASN A 90 4.78 5.99 -10.23
CA ASN A 90 5.28 4.62 -10.31
C ASN A 90 5.89 4.24 -11.68
N ASP A 91 5.23 4.60 -12.79
CA ASP A 91 5.69 4.26 -14.15
C ASP A 91 7.02 4.95 -14.48
N CYS A 92 7.19 6.19 -13.99
CA CYS A 92 8.41 6.96 -14.20
C CYS A 92 9.47 6.68 -13.14
N SER A 93 9.13 5.90 -12.09
CA SER A 93 10.00 5.66 -10.94
C SER A 93 10.53 6.97 -10.34
N PHE A 94 9.64 7.96 -10.19
CA PHE A 94 9.96 9.21 -9.51
C PHE A 94 10.11 9.01 -8.01
N GLY A 95 10.77 9.96 -7.36
CA GLY A 95 11.07 9.90 -5.93
C GLY A 95 12.56 9.87 -5.63
N TYR A 96 12.91 10.52 -4.53
CA TYR A 96 14.28 10.58 -4.03
C TYR A 96 14.52 9.50 -2.98
N GLY A 97 15.65 8.82 -3.09
CA GLY A 97 16.10 7.85 -2.10
C GLY A 97 15.30 6.55 -2.12
N ARG A 98 15.48 5.73 -1.08
CA ARG A 98 14.87 4.38 -1.00
C ARG A 98 13.38 4.41 -0.64
N THR A 99 12.93 5.54 -0.13
CA THR A 99 11.58 5.78 0.37
C THR A 99 10.69 6.40 -0.71
N GLY A 100 11.30 6.90 -1.80
CA GLY A 100 10.58 7.46 -2.94
C GLY A 100 10.00 8.84 -2.62
N ASP A 101 10.74 9.67 -1.91
CA ASP A 101 10.21 10.95 -1.44
C ASP A 101 9.96 11.87 -2.65
N ALA A 102 8.71 12.24 -2.91
CA ALA A 102 8.33 13.12 -4.01
C ALA A 102 7.14 14.03 -3.69
N LEU A 103 7.17 15.24 -4.22
CA LEU A 103 6.05 16.17 -4.27
C LEU A 103 5.57 16.27 -5.72
N ALA A 104 4.28 16.03 -5.94
CA ALA A 104 3.66 16.14 -7.26
C ALA A 104 2.62 17.25 -7.23
N MET A 105 2.63 18.15 -8.21
CA MET A 105 1.54 19.12 -8.38
C MET A 105 0.72 18.77 -9.61
N VAL A 106 -0.59 18.60 -9.45
CA VAL A 106 -1.54 18.57 -10.57
C VAL A 106 -2.08 19.97 -10.76
N TYR A 107 -2.01 20.47 -11.98
CA TYR A 107 -2.60 21.74 -12.41
C TYR A 107 -3.64 21.45 -13.49
N ASP A 108 -4.91 21.71 -13.17
CA ASP A 108 -6.04 21.64 -14.10
C ASP A 108 -6.14 22.96 -14.87
N VAL A 109 -5.95 22.91 -16.19
CA VAL A 109 -5.99 24.09 -17.08
C VAL A 109 -7.41 24.48 -17.52
N GLU A 110 -8.39 23.59 -17.42
CA GLU A 110 -9.78 23.87 -17.82
C GLU A 110 -10.66 24.28 -16.64
N GLU A 111 -10.44 23.70 -15.45
CA GLU A 111 -10.99 24.15 -14.18
C GLU A 111 -9.84 24.62 -13.26
N PRO A 112 -9.39 25.89 -13.38
CA PRO A 112 -8.16 26.41 -12.76
C PRO A 112 -8.04 26.06 -11.29
N SER A 113 -7.35 24.96 -11.05
CA SER A 113 -7.14 24.38 -9.74
C SER A 113 -5.78 23.70 -9.73
N ALA A 114 -5.08 23.85 -8.61
CA ALA A 114 -3.79 23.22 -8.40
C ALA A 114 -3.84 22.46 -7.09
N GLN A 115 -3.30 21.25 -7.07
CA GLN A 115 -3.27 20.40 -5.89
C GLN A 115 -1.94 19.68 -5.80
N PHE A 116 -1.38 19.63 -4.59
CA PHE A 116 -0.21 18.82 -4.30
C PHE A 116 -0.57 17.43 -3.79
N PHE A 117 0.23 16.46 -4.19
CA PHE A 117 0.26 15.09 -3.71
C PHE A 117 1.66 14.80 -3.19
N THR A 118 1.76 14.06 -2.10
CA THR A 118 3.04 13.73 -1.45
C THR A 118 3.25 12.22 -1.48
N PHE A 119 4.49 11.82 -1.74
CA PHE A 119 4.94 10.43 -1.82
C PHE A 119 6.14 10.22 -0.90
N GLY A 120 6.30 9.01 -0.39
CA GLY A 120 7.35 8.70 0.57
C GLY A 120 7.20 9.55 1.85
N HIS A 121 8.26 10.27 2.20
CA HIS A 121 8.31 11.22 3.32
C HIS A 121 8.20 12.69 2.89
N ALA A 122 7.75 12.97 1.67
CA ALA A 122 7.60 14.35 1.19
C ALA A 122 6.55 15.16 1.97
N ASP A 123 5.62 14.49 2.66
CA ASP A 123 4.68 15.08 3.62
C ASP A 123 5.37 15.79 4.80
N GLN A 124 6.65 15.47 5.05
CA GLN A 124 7.45 16.08 6.11
C GLN A 124 8.10 17.42 5.69
N LEU A 125 8.14 17.74 4.39
CA LEU A 125 8.75 18.99 3.92
C LEU A 125 7.94 20.22 4.29
N LEU A 126 6.64 20.21 3.96
CA LEU A 126 5.70 21.29 4.22
C LEU A 126 4.37 20.68 4.63
N ASP A 127 3.71 21.31 5.61
CA ASP A 127 2.37 20.91 6.01
C ASP A 127 1.38 21.14 4.86
N GLN A 128 0.30 20.35 4.86
CA GLN A 128 -0.72 20.39 3.82
C GLN A 128 -1.33 21.79 3.63
N MET A 129 -1.54 22.54 4.71
CA MET A 129 -2.08 23.90 4.63
C MET A 129 -1.13 24.84 3.86
N THR A 130 0.18 24.73 4.10
CA THR A 130 1.18 25.49 3.34
C THR A 130 1.24 25.07 1.87
N LEU A 131 1.12 23.77 1.57
CA LEU A 131 1.06 23.29 0.19
C LEU A 131 -0.19 23.79 -0.54
N GLU A 132 -1.35 23.76 0.12
CA GLU A 132 -2.62 24.32 -0.38
C GLU A 132 -2.51 25.83 -0.62
N ASP A 133 -1.94 26.58 0.33
CA ASP A 133 -1.67 28.02 0.17
C ASP A 133 -0.74 28.28 -1.04
N ILE A 134 0.32 27.48 -1.22
CA ILE A 134 1.24 27.63 -2.36
C ILE A 134 0.51 27.35 -3.67
N ALA A 135 -0.28 26.27 -3.74
CA ALA A 135 -1.06 25.92 -4.93
C ALA A 135 -2.07 27.01 -5.29
N GLU A 136 -2.83 27.52 -4.31
CA GLU A 136 -3.81 28.60 -4.53
C GLU A 136 -3.13 29.91 -4.97
N ASN A 137 -1.99 30.26 -4.37
CA ASN A 137 -1.26 31.47 -4.74
C ASN A 137 -0.58 31.35 -6.12
N ALA A 138 -0.15 30.15 -6.51
CA ALA A 138 0.45 29.89 -7.81
C ALA A 138 -0.55 30.12 -8.96
N LEU A 139 -1.83 29.76 -8.78
CA LEU A 139 -2.89 30.01 -9.77
C LEU A 139 -3.03 31.49 -10.13
N GLY A 140 -2.72 32.40 -9.20
CA GLY A 140 -2.75 33.85 -9.45
C GLY A 140 -1.76 34.35 -10.52
N TYR A 141 -0.80 33.51 -10.93
CA TYR A 141 0.20 33.84 -11.94
C TYR A 141 -0.22 33.47 -13.37
N GLU A 142 -1.33 32.74 -13.55
CA GLU A 142 -1.83 32.34 -14.87
C GLU A 142 -2.14 33.56 -15.76
N GLU A 143 -2.78 34.61 -15.23
CA GLU A 143 -3.16 35.78 -16.02
C GLU A 143 -1.98 36.60 -16.55
N GLU A 144 -0.86 36.63 -15.81
CA GLU A 144 0.31 37.47 -16.12
C GLU A 144 1.40 36.70 -16.87
N TYR A 145 1.53 35.39 -16.61
CA TYR A 145 2.65 34.57 -17.06
C TYR A 145 2.22 33.23 -17.69
N ASP A 146 0.94 33.08 -18.03
CA ASP A 146 0.38 31.86 -18.65
C ASP A 146 0.53 30.60 -17.77
N HIS A 147 0.19 29.43 -18.29
CA HIS A 147 0.28 28.14 -17.59
C HIS A 147 1.69 27.82 -17.05
N TRP A 148 2.75 28.27 -17.74
CA TRP A 148 4.12 28.18 -17.26
C TRP A 148 4.31 28.95 -15.94
N GLY A 149 3.73 30.14 -15.84
CA GLY A 149 3.79 31.01 -14.67
C GLY A 149 3.28 30.35 -13.40
N VAL A 150 2.24 29.53 -13.50
CA VAL A 150 1.68 28.78 -12.37
C VAL A 150 2.69 27.76 -11.84
N CYS A 151 3.27 26.95 -12.72
CA CYS A 151 4.25 25.92 -12.33
C CYS A 151 5.53 26.55 -11.77
N TYR A 152 6.05 27.58 -12.44
CA TYR A 152 7.24 28.30 -11.99
C TYR A 152 7.04 29.00 -10.64
N ALA A 153 5.87 29.63 -10.43
CA ALA A 153 5.52 30.25 -9.15
C ALA A 153 5.46 29.20 -8.03
N ALA A 154 4.88 28.03 -8.30
CA ALA A 154 4.80 26.93 -7.34
C ALA A 154 6.21 26.46 -6.90
N VAL A 155 7.11 26.12 -7.84
CA VAL A 155 8.51 25.74 -7.49
C VAL A 155 9.19 26.85 -6.70
N SER A 156 9.08 28.10 -7.15
CA SER A 156 9.72 29.25 -6.49
C SER A 156 9.23 29.44 -5.04
N MET A 157 7.93 29.29 -4.80
CA MET A 157 7.33 29.42 -3.47
C MET A 157 7.70 28.24 -2.57
N LEU A 158 7.73 27.01 -3.10
CA LEU A 158 8.20 25.82 -2.39
C LEU A 158 9.65 26.02 -1.93
N THR A 159 10.55 26.32 -2.85
CA THR A 159 11.98 26.56 -2.56
C THR A 159 12.15 27.64 -1.50
N LYS A 160 11.46 28.78 -1.65
CA LYS A 160 11.58 29.89 -0.70
C LYS A 160 11.09 29.55 0.70
N ASN A 161 9.96 28.82 0.83
CA ASN A 161 9.44 28.38 2.12
C ASN A 161 10.41 27.43 2.82
N LEU A 162 11.03 26.53 2.07
CA LEU A 162 11.99 25.57 2.59
C LEU A 162 13.32 26.22 2.96
N GLU A 163 13.80 27.17 2.16
CA GLU A 163 15.00 27.97 2.48
C GLU A 163 14.83 28.84 3.72
N SER A 164 13.66 29.47 3.89
CA SER A 164 13.38 30.23 5.12
C SER A 164 13.37 29.33 6.36
N ARG A 165 12.91 28.09 6.23
CA ARG A 165 12.90 27.09 7.31
C ARG A 165 14.30 26.56 7.64
N GLN A 166 15.20 26.41 6.67
CA GLN A 166 16.61 26.07 6.94
C GLN A 166 17.42 27.23 7.56
N GLY A 167 16.95 28.48 7.41
CA GLY A 167 17.59 29.69 7.95
C GLY A 167 17.19 30.09 9.38
N GLU A 168 16.11 29.54 9.94
CA GLU A 168 15.55 29.95 11.24
C GLU A 168 15.94 29.00 12.37
N THR A 169 17.20 29.07 12.79
CA THR A 169 17.58 28.78 14.19
C THR A 169 17.67 30.10 14.97
N SER A 170 16.53 30.72 15.30
CA SER A 170 16.36 31.55 16.52
C SER A 170 15.11 32.45 16.50
N GLU A 171 14.32 32.32 17.59
CA GLU A 171 13.36 33.26 18.20
C GLU A 171 11.85 33.17 17.88
N PRO A 172 10.98 33.46 18.88
CA PRO A 172 9.59 33.00 18.93
C PRO A 172 8.60 34.09 18.48
N VAL A 173 7.45 33.67 17.93
CA VAL A 173 6.36 34.58 17.55
C VAL A 173 5.15 34.44 18.49
N VAL A 174 4.64 35.60 18.86
CA VAL A 174 3.62 35.92 19.86
C VAL A 174 2.20 35.89 19.26
N THR A 175 1.31 35.19 19.97
CA THR A 175 -0.17 35.28 20.13
C THR A 175 -1.09 35.98 19.11
N ALA A 176 -2.17 35.29 18.74
CA ALA A 176 -3.55 35.80 18.63
C ALA A 176 -4.52 34.59 18.63
N GLY A 177 -5.70 34.56 19.24
CA GLY A 177 -6.44 35.55 20.02
C GLY A 177 -7.57 34.83 20.80
N ALA A 178 -7.98 35.45 21.90
CA ALA A 178 -9.02 34.97 22.79
C ALA A 178 -10.39 34.90 22.10
N SER A 179 -11.13 33.82 22.35
CA SER A 179 -12.55 33.68 22.07
C SER A 179 -13.25 33.23 23.34
N ASP A 180 -14.06 34.13 23.91
CA ASP A 180 -14.85 33.93 25.11
C ASP A 180 -15.89 32.81 24.94
N ARG A 181 -15.81 31.79 25.80
CA ARG A 181 -16.99 31.01 26.23
C ARG A 181 -16.99 30.92 27.76
N VAL A 182 -18.04 31.50 28.34
CA VAL A 182 -18.31 31.55 29.77
C VAL A 182 -18.93 30.23 30.23
N GLY A 183 -18.25 29.59 31.17
CA GLY A 183 -18.73 28.52 32.05
C GLY A 183 -17.63 28.20 33.06
N GLU A 184 -17.86 28.46 34.35
CA GLU A 184 -16.94 28.12 35.44
C GLU A 184 -16.72 26.59 35.49
N GLU A 185 -15.68 26.07 34.84
CA GLU A 185 -15.06 24.74 35.10
C GLU A 185 -13.69 24.54 34.38
N SER A 186 -13.06 25.63 33.89
CA SER A 186 -11.83 25.60 33.07
C SER A 186 -10.56 25.83 33.90
N SER A 187 -10.12 24.81 34.62
CA SER A 187 -8.72 24.74 35.08
C SER A 187 -8.16 23.40 34.66
N MET A 188 -6.99 23.41 34.01
CA MET A 188 -6.24 22.20 33.69
C MET A 188 -6.12 21.29 34.94
N PRO A 189 -6.05 19.96 34.77
CA PRO A 189 -5.97 19.03 35.89
C PRO A 189 -4.72 19.28 36.73
N ALA A 190 -4.73 18.84 38.00
CA ALA A 190 -3.70 19.18 38.98
C ALA A 190 -2.28 18.74 38.59
N TRP A 191 -2.16 17.69 37.76
CA TRP A 191 -0.88 17.20 37.25
C TRP A 191 -0.31 18.08 36.12
N TYR A 192 -1.14 18.93 35.49
CA TYR A 192 -0.74 19.74 34.36
C TYR A 192 0.04 20.98 34.83
N PRO A 193 1.25 21.25 34.30
CA PRO A 193 2.10 22.32 34.77
C PRO A 193 1.56 23.71 34.38
N ALA A 194 1.85 24.70 35.23
CA ALA A 194 1.52 26.09 34.95
C ALA A 194 2.33 26.69 33.79
N ASP A 195 3.51 26.14 33.51
CA ASP A 195 4.39 26.54 32.41
C ASP A 195 4.86 25.28 31.64
N PRO A 196 4.03 24.77 30.71
CA PRO A 196 4.31 23.54 29.96
C PRO A 196 5.58 23.63 29.09
N GLN A 197 5.85 24.79 28.49
CA GLN A 197 6.94 24.98 27.54
C GLN A 197 8.32 24.91 28.21
N ASN A 198 8.40 25.24 29.50
CA ASN A 198 9.64 25.18 30.27
C ASN A 198 9.65 24.04 31.29
N PHE A 199 8.75 23.07 31.16
CA PHE A 199 8.67 21.95 32.09
C PHE A 199 9.88 21.01 31.91
N PRO A 200 10.67 20.75 32.96
CA PRO A 200 11.79 19.82 32.84
C PRO A 200 11.29 18.39 32.80
N LEU A 201 11.48 17.71 31.66
CA LEU A 201 11.21 16.27 31.55
C LEU A 201 12.04 15.50 32.57
N TYR A 202 11.45 14.45 33.12
CA TYR A 202 12.04 13.58 34.11
C TYR A 202 11.52 12.16 33.91
N TYR A 203 12.07 11.22 34.67
CA TYR A 203 11.61 9.85 34.68
C TYR A 203 11.19 9.46 36.09
N ASP A 204 9.96 8.95 36.23
CA ASP A 204 9.42 8.40 37.47
C ASP A 204 9.11 6.91 37.31
N GLU A 205 10.02 6.11 37.85
CA GLU A 205 9.90 4.66 37.91
C GLU A 205 8.66 4.18 38.70
N ASN A 206 8.11 5.00 39.61
CA ASN A 206 6.99 4.61 40.48
C ASN A 206 5.65 5.20 40.03
N ALA A 207 5.60 5.97 38.93
CA ALA A 207 4.34 6.45 38.38
C ALA A 207 3.39 5.26 38.06
N PRO A 208 2.08 5.34 38.37
CA PRO A 208 1.12 4.33 37.93
C PRO A 208 1.05 4.30 36.41
N ARG A 209 1.05 3.12 35.77
CA ARG A 209 0.93 2.99 34.31
C ARG A 209 -0.54 2.84 33.88
N VAL A 210 -1.48 2.75 34.81
CA VAL A 210 -2.92 2.81 34.59
C VAL A 210 -3.49 3.95 35.43
N VAL A 211 -4.03 4.96 34.77
CA VAL A 211 -4.68 6.11 35.41
C VAL A 211 -6.09 6.24 34.85
N ASP A 212 -7.06 5.72 35.60
CA ASP A 212 -8.46 5.67 35.19
C ASP A 212 -9.29 6.79 35.84
N THR A 213 -9.19 8.01 35.32
CA THR A 213 -9.99 9.13 35.86
C THR A 213 -11.44 9.05 35.41
N ALA A 214 -11.71 8.35 34.30
CA ALA A 214 -13.05 8.16 33.78
C ALA A 214 -13.86 7.07 34.50
N ASP A 215 -13.24 6.30 35.40
CA ASP A 215 -13.88 5.22 36.17
C ASP A 215 -14.55 4.18 35.25
N ILE A 216 -13.82 3.78 34.19
CA ILE A 216 -14.29 2.85 33.15
C ILE A 216 -13.84 1.41 33.39
N PHE A 217 -12.87 1.22 34.27
CA PHE A 217 -12.38 -0.06 34.76
C PHE A 217 -12.79 -0.28 36.22
N THR A 218 -12.80 -1.54 36.64
CA THR A 218 -12.90 -1.92 38.05
C THR A 218 -11.52 -1.97 38.70
N ASP A 219 -11.45 -1.84 40.03
CA ASP A 219 -10.18 -2.00 40.80
C ASP A 219 -9.41 -3.28 40.44
N ASP A 220 -10.13 -4.38 40.20
CA ASP A 220 -9.54 -5.68 39.81
C ASP A 220 -8.97 -5.66 38.39
N GLU A 221 -9.57 -4.89 37.48
CA GLU A 221 -9.12 -4.69 36.10
C GLU A 221 -7.90 -3.78 36.04
N GLU A 222 -7.92 -2.66 36.75
CA GLU A 222 -6.76 -1.77 36.91
C GLU A 222 -5.56 -2.53 37.48
N ALA A 223 -5.76 -3.31 38.54
CA ALA A 223 -4.68 -4.10 39.16
C ALA A 223 -4.10 -5.15 38.19
N ARG A 224 -4.93 -5.73 37.32
CA ARG A 224 -4.48 -6.68 36.29
C ARG A 224 -3.67 -5.98 35.20
N LEU A 225 -4.15 -4.85 34.69
CA LEU A 225 -3.44 -4.03 33.72
C LEU A 225 -2.10 -3.57 34.30
N GLU A 226 -2.08 -3.05 35.52
CA GLU A 226 -0.85 -2.57 36.16
C GLU A 226 0.18 -3.68 36.35
N SER A 227 -0.26 -4.85 36.81
CA SER A 227 0.63 -6.00 36.92
C SER A 227 1.23 -6.36 35.56
N ARG A 228 0.41 -6.33 34.50
CA ARG A 228 0.85 -6.72 33.16
C ARG A 228 1.80 -5.69 32.54
N LEU A 229 1.51 -4.41 32.65
CA LEU A 229 2.37 -3.33 32.17
C LEU A 229 3.71 -3.33 32.92
N GLY A 230 3.70 -3.62 34.23
CA GLY A 230 4.91 -3.79 35.03
C GLY A 230 5.79 -4.98 34.59
N GLU A 231 5.19 -6.10 34.20
CA GLU A 231 5.91 -7.24 33.62
C GLU A 231 6.56 -6.87 32.29
N ILE A 232 5.79 -6.25 31.37
CA ILE A 232 6.28 -5.84 30.04
C ILE A 232 7.45 -4.86 30.19
N ARG A 233 7.33 -3.89 31.09
CA ARG A 233 8.38 -2.91 31.35
C ARG A 233 9.67 -3.58 31.84
N GLN A 234 9.57 -4.53 32.76
CA GLN A 234 10.73 -5.29 33.26
C GLN A 234 11.38 -6.16 32.17
N GLU A 235 10.57 -6.66 31.25
CA GLU A 235 11.02 -7.50 30.14
C GLU A 235 11.71 -6.70 29.03
N LEU A 236 11.12 -5.58 28.63
CA LEU A 236 11.47 -4.88 27.38
C LEU A 236 12.16 -3.54 27.57
N ASP A 237 12.22 -3.00 28.80
CA ASP A 237 12.68 -1.63 29.06
C ASP A 237 11.92 -0.60 28.19
N ARG A 238 10.58 -0.76 28.15
CA ARG A 238 9.63 0.10 27.43
C ARG A 238 8.46 0.41 28.34
N ASP A 239 8.02 1.67 28.35
CA ASP A 239 6.81 2.06 29.06
C ASP A 239 5.58 1.89 28.15
N ILE A 240 4.54 1.27 28.68
CA ILE A 240 3.20 1.26 28.09
C ILE A 240 2.28 1.85 29.18
N VAL A 241 1.54 2.89 28.82
CA VAL A 241 0.68 3.66 29.74
C VAL A 241 -0.74 3.65 29.22
N VAL A 242 -1.71 3.47 30.12
CA VAL A 242 -3.14 3.60 29.85
C VAL A 242 -3.67 4.76 30.70
N PHE A 243 -4.29 5.73 30.04
CA PHE A 243 -4.85 6.92 30.66
C PHE A 243 -6.28 7.11 30.19
N THR A 244 -7.21 7.31 31.11
CA THR A 244 -8.60 7.63 30.78
C THR A 244 -8.98 8.93 31.48
N ASP A 245 -9.78 9.75 30.80
CA ASP A 245 -10.34 10.95 31.38
C ASP A 245 -11.71 11.27 30.79
N VAL A 246 -12.47 12.08 31.49
CA VAL A 246 -13.81 12.54 31.10
C VAL A 246 -13.78 13.78 30.20
N SER A 247 -12.61 14.39 30.00
CA SER A 247 -12.40 15.52 29.09
C SER A 247 -10.92 15.71 28.74
N THR A 248 -10.64 16.44 27.65
CA THR A 248 -9.30 16.91 27.27
C THR A 248 -9.04 18.36 27.69
N TYR A 249 -9.96 18.98 28.44
CA TYR A 249 -9.82 20.35 28.95
C TYR A 249 -9.57 21.41 27.87
N GLY A 250 -10.09 21.17 26.66
CA GLY A 250 -9.95 22.06 25.51
C GLY A 250 -8.71 21.82 24.64
N LEU A 251 -7.87 20.83 25.00
CA LEU A 251 -6.79 20.34 24.13
C LEU A 251 -7.32 19.28 23.16
N SER A 252 -6.56 18.99 22.10
CA SER A 252 -6.80 17.79 21.30
C SER A 252 -6.38 16.55 22.09
N ARG A 253 -7.00 15.40 21.81
CA ARG A 253 -6.60 14.11 22.42
C ARG A 253 -5.11 13.80 22.19
N ALA A 254 -4.58 14.13 21.02
CA ALA A 254 -3.17 13.96 20.69
C ALA A 254 -2.24 14.74 21.63
N VAL A 255 -2.49 16.04 21.78
CA VAL A 255 -1.69 16.92 22.66
C VAL A 255 -1.87 16.50 24.12
N TYR A 256 -3.10 16.17 24.52
CA TYR A 256 -3.38 15.79 25.90
C TYR A 256 -2.74 14.46 26.31
N ALA A 257 -2.73 13.46 25.41
CA ALA A 257 -2.03 12.21 25.62
C ALA A 257 -0.50 12.40 25.73
N ALA A 258 0.07 13.23 24.85
CA ALA A 258 1.49 13.59 24.88
C ALA A 258 1.87 14.34 26.17
N ASP A 259 1.08 15.33 26.57
CA ASP A 259 1.30 16.10 27.78
C ASP A 259 1.18 15.25 29.03
N PHE A 260 0.20 14.33 29.07
CA PHE A 260 0.09 13.36 30.14
C PHE A 260 1.35 12.50 30.24
N TYR A 261 1.87 12.03 29.10
CA TYR A 261 3.08 11.22 29.05
C TYR A 261 4.31 11.99 29.56
N ASP A 262 4.54 13.19 29.03
CA ASP A 262 5.71 14.01 29.31
C ASP A 262 5.73 14.56 30.75
N PHE A 263 4.59 15.03 31.25
CA PHE A 263 4.54 15.74 32.55
C PHE A 263 4.47 14.81 33.76
N ASN A 264 4.13 13.54 33.56
CA ASN A 264 4.05 12.53 34.61
C ASN A 264 5.27 11.58 34.63
N GLY A 265 6.30 11.87 33.83
CA GLY A 265 7.60 11.23 33.93
C GLY A 265 7.65 9.80 33.37
N TYR A 266 6.87 9.52 32.32
CA TYR A 266 6.91 8.22 31.65
C TYR A 266 8.04 8.14 30.61
N GLY A 267 8.35 6.91 30.20
CA GLY A 267 9.31 6.60 29.15
C GLY A 267 10.62 6.06 29.68
N CYS A 268 11.12 5.00 29.04
CA CYS A 268 12.36 4.34 29.43
C CYS A 268 13.57 4.92 28.67
N GLY A 269 14.69 5.05 29.38
CA GLY A 269 15.95 5.54 28.79
C GLY A 269 15.96 7.05 28.49
N PRO A 270 17.06 7.56 27.88
CA PRO A 270 17.23 8.99 27.62
C PRO A 270 16.28 9.54 26.55
N ASP A 271 15.73 8.67 25.70
CA ASP A 271 14.79 9.04 24.64
C ASP A 271 13.32 8.86 25.05
N HIS A 272 13.07 8.54 26.32
CA HIS A 272 11.72 8.37 26.91
C HIS A 272 10.85 7.36 26.13
N GLU A 273 11.43 6.24 25.73
CA GLU A 273 10.80 5.22 24.90
C GLU A 273 9.55 4.63 25.55
N GLY A 274 8.45 4.67 24.81
CA GLY A 274 7.18 4.07 25.22
C GLY A 274 5.97 4.63 24.50
N VAL A 275 4.80 4.20 24.96
CA VAL A 275 3.50 4.51 24.37
C VAL A 275 2.46 4.82 25.44
N CYS A 276 1.52 5.72 25.14
CA CYS A 276 0.38 6.07 25.97
C CYS A 276 -0.92 5.92 25.18
N LEU A 277 -1.84 5.08 25.64
CA LEU A 277 -3.23 5.07 25.17
C LEU A 277 -4.08 5.99 26.05
N MET A 278 -4.52 7.11 25.48
CA MET A 278 -5.48 8.01 26.12
C MET A 278 -6.90 7.71 25.62
N ILE A 279 -7.85 7.47 26.52
CA ILE A 279 -9.28 7.32 26.19
C ILE A 279 -10.05 8.51 26.79
N CYS A 280 -10.67 9.30 25.90
CA CYS A 280 -11.55 10.40 26.25
C CYS A 280 -13.00 9.92 26.31
N MET A 281 -13.66 10.19 27.44
CA MET A 281 -15.07 9.87 27.67
C MET A 281 -15.97 11.11 27.64
N ASP A 282 -15.49 12.24 27.15
CA ASP A 282 -16.33 13.43 26.91
C ASP A 282 -17.45 13.06 25.93
N PRO A 283 -18.74 13.25 26.28
CA PRO A 283 -19.84 12.95 25.38
C PRO A 283 -19.79 13.66 24.01
N ASN A 284 -19.01 14.74 23.88
CA ASN A 284 -18.87 15.51 22.65
C ASN A 284 -17.54 15.25 21.90
N ASP A 285 -16.59 14.54 22.50
CA ASP A 285 -15.29 14.17 21.89
C ASP A 285 -14.84 12.78 22.37
N ARG A 286 -15.79 11.83 22.42
CA ARG A 286 -15.51 10.46 22.83
C ARG A 286 -14.62 9.80 21.79
N GLY A 287 -13.52 9.24 22.24
CA GLY A 287 -12.49 8.72 21.35
C GLY A 287 -11.23 8.35 22.11
N TRP A 288 -10.21 7.92 21.38
CA TRP A 288 -8.89 7.69 21.95
C TRP A 288 -7.80 8.36 21.14
N TRP A 289 -6.61 8.37 21.71
CA TRP A 289 -5.35 8.63 21.02
C TRP A 289 -4.21 7.80 21.62
N THR A 290 -3.53 7.05 20.77
CA THR A 290 -2.26 6.38 21.05
C THR A 290 -1.12 7.36 20.76
N CYS A 291 -0.40 7.80 21.78
CA CYS A 291 0.80 8.63 21.68
C CYS A 291 2.06 7.77 21.81
N CYS A 292 2.96 7.84 20.83
CA CYS A 292 4.24 7.14 20.79
C CYS A 292 5.42 8.11 20.98
N THR A 293 6.32 7.76 21.89
CA THR A 293 7.49 8.56 22.25
C THR A 293 8.77 7.73 22.10
N GLY A 294 9.84 8.39 21.63
CA GLY A 294 11.13 7.76 21.39
C GLY A 294 11.29 7.16 19.99
N PRO A 295 12.51 7.18 19.43
CA PRO A 295 12.77 6.79 18.04
C PRO A 295 12.43 5.33 17.73
N VAL A 296 12.62 4.40 18.67
CA VAL A 296 12.30 2.98 18.47
C VAL A 296 10.80 2.76 18.42
N THR A 297 10.06 3.28 19.40
CA THR A 297 8.59 3.10 19.43
C THR A 297 7.94 3.75 18.23
N ARG A 298 8.33 4.99 17.90
CA ARG A 298 7.82 5.71 16.71
C ARG A 298 8.17 5.01 15.40
N GLY A 299 9.36 4.43 15.28
CA GLY A 299 9.78 3.70 14.09
C GLY A 299 9.06 2.36 13.90
N LEU A 300 8.54 1.77 14.98
CA LEU A 300 7.75 0.55 14.93
C LEU A 300 6.26 0.82 14.67
N TYR A 301 5.69 1.86 15.28
CA TYR A 301 4.27 2.19 15.20
C TYR A 301 3.94 2.99 13.92
N THR A 302 3.97 2.32 12.77
CA THR A 302 3.65 2.92 11.46
C THR A 302 2.16 3.17 11.30
N GLU A 303 1.76 3.99 10.32
CA GLU A 303 0.35 4.25 10.01
C GLU A 303 -0.45 2.97 9.79
N GLN A 304 0.12 2.04 9.01
CA GLN A 304 -0.54 0.79 8.71
C GLN A 304 -0.82 -0.01 9.99
N TYR A 305 0.17 -0.16 10.86
CA TYR A 305 0.00 -0.91 12.12
C TYR A 305 -0.90 -0.19 13.10
N ALA A 306 -0.85 1.14 13.12
CA ALA A 306 -1.76 1.97 13.87
C ALA A 306 -3.22 1.73 13.45
N ASN A 307 -3.49 1.74 12.14
CA ASN A 307 -4.82 1.46 11.59
C ASN A 307 -5.30 0.03 11.91
N ASP A 308 -4.43 -0.98 11.74
CA ASP A 308 -4.75 -2.37 12.07
C ASP A 308 -5.12 -2.54 13.56
N ILE A 309 -4.37 -1.90 14.46
CA ILE A 309 -4.62 -1.93 15.91
C ILE A 309 -5.88 -1.14 16.26
N ASP A 310 -6.06 0.05 15.69
CA ASP A 310 -7.20 0.94 15.96
C ASP A 310 -8.52 0.34 15.47
N ASP A 311 -8.53 -0.44 14.39
CA ASP A 311 -9.74 -1.12 13.91
C ASP A 311 -10.21 -2.22 14.86
N VAL A 312 -9.29 -2.98 15.45
CA VAL A 312 -9.62 -3.99 16.48
C VAL A 312 -10.08 -3.31 17.76
N LEU A 313 -9.33 -2.28 18.20
CA LEU A 313 -9.69 -1.52 19.40
C LEU A 313 -11.08 -0.88 19.26
N TYR A 314 -11.41 -0.33 18.08
CA TYR A 314 -12.72 0.26 17.80
C TYR A 314 -13.88 -0.70 18.08
N GLU A 315 -13.79 -1.94 17.59
CA GLU A 315 -14.88 -2.92 17.76
C GLU A 315 -15.17 -3.17 19.25
N PHE A 316 -14.13 -3.32 20.08
CA PHE A 316 -14.29 -3.46 21.53
C PHE A 316 -14.84 -2.20 22.20
N LEU A 317 -14.28 -1.03 21.91
CA LEU A 317 -14.67 0.22 22.57
C LEU A 317 -16.09 0.65 22.20
N ALA A 318 -16.51 0.40 20.95
CA ALA A 318 -17.88 0.67 20.48
C ALA A 318 -18.91 -0.23 21.18
N ASP A 319 -18.56 -1.48 21.49
CA ASP A 319 -19.42 -2.42 22.23
C ASP A 319 -19.37 -2.19 23.76
N GLY A 320 -18.51 -1.28 24.23
CA GLY A 320 -18.33 -0.96 25.65
C GLY A 320 -17.47 -1.98 26.40
N GLU A 321 -16.75 -2.84 25.69
CA GLU A 321 -15.80 -3.84 26.23
C GLU A 321 -14.42 -3.18 26.45
N TYR A 322 -14.38 -2.14 27.29
CA TYR A 322 -13.19 -1.29 27.47
C TYR A 322 -11.96 -2.07 27.97
N TYR A 323 -12.13 -2.92 28.98
CA TYR A 323 -11.03 -3.68 29.57
C TYR A 323 -10.44 -4.69 28.58
N GLU A 324 -11.29 -5.42 27.86
CA GLU A 324 -10.89 -6.40 26.85
C GLU A 324 -10.15 -5.72 25.69
N GLY A 325 -10.68 -4.62 25.17
CA GLY A 325 -10.05 -3.86 24.09
C GLY A 325 -8.69 -3.29 24.48
N VAL A 326 -8.57 -2.71 25.67
CA VAL A 326 -7.30 -2.17 26.16
C VAL A 326 -6.30 -3.30 26.46
N SER A 327 -6.74 -4.43 26.99
CA SER A 327 -5.87 -5.58 27.23
C SER A 327 -5.32 -6.15 25.91
N ASP A 328 -6.15 -6.26 24.87
CA ASP A 328 -5.70 -6.67 23.53
C ASP A 328 -4.73 -5.66 22.91
N TRP A 329 -5.03 -4.36 23.05
CA TRP A 329 -4.13 -3.28 22.62
C TRP A 329 -2.75 -3.37 23.29
N VAL A 330 -2.70 -3.60 24.61
CA VAL A 330 -1.44 -3.76 25.37
C VAL A 330 -0.62 -4.94 24.83
N GLU A 331 -1.25 -6.09 24.57
CA GLU A 331 -0.55 -7.26 24.03
C GLU A 331 -0.07 -7.03 22.59
N ASN A 332 -0.82 -6.28 21.78
CA ASN A 332 -0.39 -5.92 20.43
C ASN A 332 0.80 -4.95 20.46
N MET A 333 0.82 -3.99 21.38
CA MET A 333 2.00 -3.14 21.59
C MET A 333 3.22 -3.95 22.04
N ARG A 334 3.05 -4.88 22.99
CA ARG A 334 4.12 -5.82 23.36
C ARG A 334 4.60 -6.62 22.15
N THR A 335 3.67 -7.17 21.37
CA THR A 335 3.95 -7.96 20.17
C THR A 335 4.73 -7.15 19.15
N LEU A 336 4.37 -5.89 18.94
CA LEU A 336 5.09 -4.97 18.07
C LEU A 336 6.54 -4.77 18.54
N TYR A 337 6.77 -4.60 19.85
CA TYR A 337 8.13 -4.50 20.39
C TYR A 337 8.97 -5.77 20.21
N VAL A 338 8.38 -6.96 20.40
CA VAL A 338 9.14 -8.23 20.36
C VAL A 338 9.27 -8.84 18.96
N LYS A 339 8.32 -8.56 18.08
CA LYS A 339 8.19 -9.19 16.75
C LYS A 339 8.21 -8.20 15.58
N GLY A 340 8.12 -6.90 15.85
CA GLY A 340 8.17 -5.85 14.82
C GLY A 340 6.89 -5.72 13.99
N VAL A 341 5.85 -6.51 14.26
CA VAL A 341 4.55 -6.45 13.59
C VAL A 341 3.46 -6.69 14.64
N PRO A 342 2.30 -6.01 14.58
CA PRO A 342 1.16 -6.33 15.43
C PRO A 342 0.49 -7.64 14.96
N PHE A 343 -0.32 -8.28 15.81
CA PHE A 343 -1.02 -9.52 15.49
C PHE A 343 -0.12 -10.64 14.91
N ALA A 344 1.17 -10.61 15.26
CA ALA A 344 2.19 -11.42 14.63
C ALA A 344 1.87 -12.93 14.71
N PRO A 345 2.02 -13.69 13.61
CA PRO A 345 1.71 -15.11 13.61
C PRO A 345 2.48 -15.92 14.65
N ASP A 346 1.88 -17.03 15.10
CA ASP A 346 2.50 -17.94 16.08
C ASP A 346 3.83 -18.53 15.63
N TRP A 347 4.02 -18.71 14.32
CA TRP A 347 5.27 -19.22 13.77
C TRP A 347 6.42 -18.22 13.86
N MET A 348 6.12 -16.93 14.07
CA MET A 348 7.11 -15.87 14.14
C MET A 348 7.73 -15.81 15.55
N PRO A 349 9.05 -15.99 15.68
CA PRO A 349 9.76 -15.96 16.95
C PRO A 349 9.94 -14.53 17.43
N GLU A 350 10.36 -14.37 18.69
CA GLU A 350 10.89 -13.10 19.17
C GLU A 350 12.20 -12.77 18.44
N LEU A 351 12.28 -11.58 17.86
CA LEU A 351 13.38 -11.22 16.97
C LEU A 351 14.72 -11.13 17.70
N SER A 352 14.70 -10.70 18.96
CA SER A 352 15.90 -10.52 19.78
C SER A 352 16.60 -11.83 20.13
N THR A 353 15.86 -12.95 20.17
CA THR A 353 16.38 -14.28 20.55
C THR A 353 16.51 -15.22 19.36
N PHE A 354 16.01 -14.83 18.20
CA PHE A 354 16.04 -15.67 17.00
C PHE A 354 17.46 -15.98 16.55
N GLN A 355 17.70 -17.26 16.27
CA GLN A 355 18.94 -17.74 15.67
C GLN A 355 18.63 -18.48 14.38
N HIS A 356 19.13 -17.93 13.27
CA HIS A 356 18.97 -18.54 11.97
C HIS A 356 19.84 -19.80 11.87
N THR A 357 19.17 -20.94 11.79
CA THR A 357 19.78 -22.27 11.70
C THR A 357 18.99 -23.11 10.72
N ASN A 358 19.56 -24.22 10.23
CA ASN A 358 18.82 -25.08 9.31
C ASN A 358 18.05 -26.14 10.10
N ASP A 359 16.73 -26.04 10.12
CA ASP A 359 15.85 -27.01 10.79
C ASP A 359 15.34 -28.07 9.81
N LEU A 360 16.05 -29.20 9.76
CA LEU A 360 15.67 -30.36 8.95
C LEU A 360 14.48 -31.15 9.54
N THR A 361 14.05 -30.85 10.76
CA THR A 361 12.93 -31.55 11.41
C THR A 361 11.58 -30.90 11.11
N ARG A 362 11.59 -29.63 10.68
CA ARG A 362 10.37 -28.91 10.33
C ARG A 362 9.70 -29.49 9.08
N SER A 363 8.37 -29.57 9.08
CA SER A 363 7.62 -30.00 7.90
C SER A 363 7.81 -29.00 6.76
N ARG A 364 8.03 -29.51 5.54
CA ARG A 364 8.11 -28.69 4.31
C ARG A 364 6.74 -28.36 3.72
N LEU A 365 5.68 -28.74 4.42
CA LEU A 365 4.30 -28.36 4.13
C LEU A 365 3.62 -27.96 5.44
N VAL A 366 3.14 -26.71 5.49
CA VAL A 366 2.39 -26.17 6.64
C VAL A 366 1.06 -25.63 6.14
N ASP A 367 -0.03 -26.35 6.41
CA ASP A 367 -1.38 -26.00 5.97
C ASP A 367 -2.17 -25.22 7.04
N SER A 368 -1.73 -24.00 7.38
CA SER A 368 -2.42 -23.19 8.41
C SER A 368 -3.83 -22.75 7.99
N ALA A 369 -4.15 -22.82 6.70
CA ALA A 369 -5.49 -22.53 6.21
C ALA A 369 -6.45 -23.73 6.22
N ASP A 370 -5.98 -24.94 6.52
CA ASP A 370 -6.76 -26.19 6.55
C ASP A 370 -7.48 -26.43 5.21
N LEU A 371 -6.69 -26.44 4.13
CA LEU A 371 -7.13 -26.57 2.74
C LEU A 371 -6.80 -27.94 2.12
N LEU A 372 -6.00 -28.76 2.81
CA LEU A 372 -5.50 -30.05 2.34
C LEU A 372 -5.96 -31.16 3.30
N SER A 373 -6.12 -32.37 2.75
CA SER A 373 -6.28 -33.59 3.55
C SER A 373 -4.93 -34.25 3.85
N ASP A 374 -4.85 -35.06 4.91
CA ASP A 374 -3.62 -35.81 5.29
C ASP A 374 -3.00 -36.60 4.11
N ASP A 375 -3.84 -37.20 3.25
CA ASP A 375 -3.39 -37.95 2.07
C ASP A 375 -2.78 -37.04 1.00
N GLU A 376 -3.37 -35.86 0.79
CA GLU A 376 -2.86 -34.84 -0.13
C GLU A 376 -1.55 -34.26 0.38
N GLU A 377 -1.46 -33.96 1.67
CA GLU A 377 -0.23 -33.49 2.31
C GLU A 377 0.91 -34.49 2.15
N ALA A 378 0.66 -35.76 2.45
CA ALA A 378 1.66 -36.82 2.32
C ALA A 378 2.17 -36.96 0.88
N ALA A 379 1.28 -36.85 -0.11
CA ALA A 379 1.64 -36.93 -1.53
C ALA A 379 2.48 -35.72 -1.99
N LEU A 380 2.16 -34.51 -1.53
CA LEU A 380 2.92 -33.30 -1.83
C LEU A 380 4.30 -33.31 -1.15
N LEU A 381 4.36 -33.69 0.13
CA LEU A 381 5.61 -33.83 0.88
C LEU A 381 6.57 -34.81 0.22
N GLN A 382 6.07 -35.95 -0.26
CA GLN A 382 6.89 -36.92 -0.99
C GLN A 382 7.52 -36.32 -2.25
N LYS A 383 6.75 -35.54 -3.02
CA LYS A 383 7.25 -34.88 -4.24
C LYS A 383 8.25 -33.77 -3.92
N ALA A 384 7.96 -32.95 -2.93
CA ALA A 384 8.86 -31.90 -2.47
C ALA A 384 10.20 -32.48 -2.02
N ALA A 385 10.19 -33.53 -1.17
CA ALA A 385 11.41 -34.20 -0.72
C ALA A 385 12.25 -34.75 -1.89
N ALA A 386 11.61 -35.36 -2.90
CA ALA A 386 12.30 -35.85 -4.08
C ALA A 386 12.96 -34.73 -4.92
N LEU A 387 12.32 -33.56 -5.00
CA LEU A 387 12.92 -32.38 -5.65
C LEU A 387 14.07 -31.81 -4.83
N SER A 388 13.90 -31.75 -3.51
CA SER A 388 14.95 -31.25 -2.62
C SER A 388 16.22 -32.08 -2.68
N GLU A 389 16.10 -33.41 -2.65
CA GLU A 389 17.24 -34.32 -2.81
C GLU A 389 17.89 -34.16 -4.20
N LYS A 390 17.07 -34.03 -5.25
CA LYS A 390 17.55 -33.96 -6.64
C LYS A 390 18.32 -32.68 -6.97
N TYR A 391 17.86 -31.54 -6.45
CA TYR A 391 18.40 -30.23 -6.82
C TYR A 391 19.24 -29.58 -5.71
N GLY A 392 19.24 -30.13 -4.50
CA GLY A 392 19.96 -29.56 -3.36
C GLY A 392 19.39 -28.21 -2.94
N VAL A 393 18.05 -28.07 -2.95
CA VAL A 393 17.30 -26.87 -2.56
C VAL A 393 16.12 -27.30 -1.69
N ASP A 394 15.78 -26.55 -0.64
CA ASP A 394 14.59 -26.85 0.15
C ASP A 394 13.35 -26.48 -0.67
N VAL A 395 12.33 -27.33 -0.68
CA VAL A 395 11.10 -27.09 -1.45
C VAL A 395 9.95 -27.05 -0.45
N VAL A 396 9.51 -25.84 -0.14
CA VAL A 396 8.58 -25.56 0.96
C VAL A 396 7.23 -25.13 0.39
N MET A 397 6.17 -25.50 1.08
CA MET A 397 4.78 -25.15 0.73
C MET A 397 4.07 -24.66 1.98
N HIS A 398 3.30 -23.59 1.84
CA HIS A 398 2.58 -22.99 2.97
C HIS A 398 1.21 -22.47 2.54
N THR A 399 0.20 -22.64 3.40
CA THR A 399 -1.09 -21.97 3.27
C THR A 399 -1.37 -21.10 4.49
N THR A 400 -1.96 -19.92 4.27
CA THR A 400 -2.38 -19.02 5.35
C THR A 400 -3.75 -18.38 5.07
N ARG A 401 -4.44 -17.99 6.14
CA ARG A 401 -5.72 -17.26 6.08
C ARG A 401 -5.56 -15.74 6.19
N SER A 402 -4.43 -15.29 6.72
CA SER A 402 -4.12 -13.87 6.94
C SER A 402 -2.61 -13.66 6.85
N THR A 403 -2.21 -12.51 6.34
CA THR A 403 -0.82 -12.05 6.38
C THR A 403 -0.55 -11.10 7.55
N GLN A 404 -1.55 -10.84 8.40
CA GLN A 404 -1.42 -9.96 9.57
C GLN A 404 -0.84 -8.59 9.21
N GLY A 405 -1.50 -7.90 8.28
CA GLY A 405 -1.07 -6.61 7.74
C GLY A 405 0.10 -6.70 6.74
N MET A 406 0.94 -7.73 6.79
CA MET A 406 2.09 -7.82 5.88
C MET A 406 1.67 -8.02 4.42
N THR A 407 2.51 -7.57 3.49
CA THR A 407 2.39 -8.00 2.09
C THR A 407 2.59 -9.52 2.00
N THR A 408 1.98 -10.17 1.00
CA THR A 408 2.15 -11.63 0.83
C THR A 408 3.61 -12.00 0.57
N GLN A 409 4.39 -11.09 -0.02
CA GLN A 409 5.84 -11.24 -0.19
C GLN A 409 6.56 -11.23 1.15
N THR A 410 6.45 -10.14 1.92
CA THR A 410 7.09 -10.01 3.23
C THR A 410 6.74 -11.18 4.15
N TYR A 411 5.45 -11.56 4.19
CA TYR A 411 5.00 -12.71 4.95
C TYR A 411 5.69 -14.01 4.53
N SER A 412 5.78 -14.27 3.22
CA SER A 412 6.38 -15.50 2.69
C SER A 412 7.89 -15.57 2.97
N ASP A 413 8.58 -14.46 2.78
CA ASP A 413 10.03 -14.35 3.00
C ASP A 413 10.34 -14.56 4.49
N GLN A 414 9.59 -13.90 5.37
CA GLN A 414 9.71 -14.07 6.82
C GLN A 414 9.29 -15.47 7.28
N PHE A 415 8.23 -16.04 6.72
CA PHE A 415 7.84 -17.41 7.00
C PHE A 415 8.99 -18.35 6.65
N TYR A 416 9.63 -18.20 5.49
CA TYR A 416 10.76 -19.02 5.11
C TYR A 416 11.94 -18.88 6.10
N TYR A 417 12.33 -17.63 6.37
CA TYR A 417 13.49 -17.28 7.17
C TYR A 417 13.35 -17.68 8.64
N TYR A 418 12.26 -17.26 9.29
CA TYR A 418 12.05 -17.48 10.72
C TYR A 418 11.66 -18.90 11.09
N ASN A 419 11.20 -19.69 10.11
CA ASN A 419 10.98 -21.11 10.30
C ASN A 419 12.23 -21.95 9.97
N ASN A 420 13.38 -21.32 9.74
CA ASN A 420 14.68 -22.00 9.61
C ASN A 420 14.74 -23.00 8.44
N TYR A 421 14.02 -22.69 7.34
CA TYR A 421 14.08 -23.49 6.12
C TYR A 421 15.37 -23.26 5.33
N GLY A 422 15.69 -24.21 4.47
CA GLY A 422 16.83 -24.10 3.56
C GLY A 422 17.63 -25.38 3.44
N PHE A 423 18.44 -25.45 2.38
CA PHE A 423 19.31 -26.58 2.11
C PHE A 423 20.77 -26.18 2.30
N GLY A 424 21.53 -27.02 3.01
CA GLY A 424 22.94 -26.78 3.28
C GLY A 424 23.20 -25.55 4.13
N GLN A 425 24.41 -24.99 4.02
CA GLN A 425 24.85 -23.81 4.78
C GLN A 425 24.39 -22.48 4.18
N ASN A 426 23.94 -22.49 2.92
CA ASN A 426 23.51 -21.30 2.20
C ASN A 426 21.99 -21.11 2.27
N PHE A 427 21.27 -21.98 3.00
CA PHE A 427 19.82 -21.94 3.15
C PHE A 427 19.06 -21.97 1.81
N ASP A 428 19.64 -22.65 0.82
CA ASP A 428 19.14 -22.68 -0.55
C ASP A 428 17.71 -23.28 -0.57
N GLY A 429 16.74 -22.60 -1.17
CA GLY A 429 15.38 -23.15 -1.28
C GLY A 429 14.37 -22.26 -1.96
N ILE A 430 13.18 -22.81 -2.17
CA ILE A 430 12.06 -22.17 -2.86
C ILE A 430 10.75 -22.52 -2.13
N LEU A 431 9.92 -21.50 -1.94
CA LEU A 431 8.64 -21.56 -1.22
C LEU A 431 7.50 -21.15 -2.15
N LEU A 432 6.37 -21.87 -2.07
CA LEU A 432 5.08 -21.37 -2.53
C LEU A 432 4.16 -21.15 -1.33
N THR A 433 3.70 -19.91 -1.16
CA THR A 433 2.68 -19.52 -0.18
C THR A 433 1.35 -19.31 -0.90
N LEU A 434 0.27 -19.90 -0.38
CA LEU A 434 -1.10 -19.62 -0.79
C LEU A 434 -1.83 -18.86 0.33
N ASN A 435 -2.28 -17.65 0.06
CA ASN A 435 -3.00 -16.82 1.01
C ASN A 435 -4.50 -16.75 0.65
N ARG A 436 -5.36 -16.79 1.67
CA ARG A 436 -6.83 -16.74 1.56
C ARG A 436 -7.46 -15.43 2.03
N ALA A 437 -6.67 -14.45 2.48
CA ALA A 437 -7.16 -13.14 2.89
C ALA A 437 -7.66 -12.34 1.68
N GLY A 438 -8.92 -11.87 1.72
CA GLY A 438 -9.50 -11.02 0.66
C GLY A 438 -9.66 -11.68 -0.73
N GLY A 439 -9.25 -12.94 -0.90
CA GLY A 439 -9.18 -13.64 -2.18
C GLY A 439 -8.16 -14.78 -2.12
N VAL A 440 -7.96 -15.50 -3.23
CA VAL A 440 -6.85 -16.48 -3.33
C VAL A 440 -5.66 -15.81 -4.00
N THR A 441 -4.61 -15.54 -3.25
CA THR A 441 -3.33 -15.08 -3.80
C THR A 441 -2.26 -16.15 -3.61
N ALA A 442 -1.24 -16.10 -4.45
CA ALA A 442 -0.08 -16.97 -4.35
C ALA A 442 1.19 -16.13 -4.37
N ARG A 443 2.27 -16.64 -3.79
CA ARG A 443 3.58 -16.02 -3.86
C ARG A 443 4.65 -17.09 -3.92
N VAL A 444 5.57 -16.95 -4.87
CA VAL A 444 6.82 -17.72 -4.88
C VAL A 444 7.94 -16.87 -4.29
N SER A 445 8.66 -17.44 -3.34
CA SER A 445 9.88 -16.85 -2.77
C SER A 445 11.03 -17.86 -2.90
N ALA A 446 12.27 -17.39 -2.99
CA ALA A 446 13.43 -18.26 -3.09
C ALA A 446 14.67 -17.63 -2.48
N GLU A 447 15.49 -18.48 -1.86
CA GLU A 447 16.74 -18.13 -1.21
C GLU A 447 17.93 -18.87 -1.83
N GLY A 448 19.08 -18.22 -1.87
CA GLY A 448 20.34 -18.80 -2.36
C GLY A 448 20.24 -19.41 -3.77
N ALA A 449 20.73 -20.64 -3.93
CA ALA A 449 20.65 -21.41 -5.18
C ALA A 449 19.20 -21.71 -5.61
N GLY A 450 18.25 -21.55 -4.70
CA GLY A 450 16.80 -21.57 -4.95
C GLY A 450 16.36 -20.57 -6.02
N ALA A 451 16.96 -19.38 -6.00
CA ALA A 451 16.61 -18.28 -6.89
C ALA A 451 17.26 -18.38 -8.29
N LYS A 452 18.23 -19.28 -8.49
CA LYS A 452 19.08 -19.34 -9.69
C LYS A 452 18.32 -19.30 -11.03
N ASN A 453 17.16 -19.94 -11.09
CA ASN A 453 16.32 -19.99 -12.30
C ASN A 453 14.99 -19.24 -12.13
N LEU A 454 14.78 -18.58 -10.99
CA LEU A 454 13.58 -17.81 -10.70
C LEU A 454 13.76 -16.37 -11.21
N THR A 455 13.78 -16.20 -12.53
CA THR A 455 13.67 -14.86 -13.13
C THR A 455 12.30 -14.27 -12.81
N GLU A 456 12.14 -12.96 -12.81
CA GLU A 456 10.86 -12.25 -12.65
C GLU A 456 9.72 -12.87 -13.50
N VAL A 457 9.96 -13.11 -14.79
CA VAL A 457 9.00 -13.76 -15.70
C VAL A 457 8.62 -15.19 -15.30
N ASN A 458 9.52 -15.92 -14.65
CA ASN A 458 9.25 -17.28 -14.17
C ASN A 458 8.46 -17.20 -12.87
N GLU A 459 8.82 -16.29 -11.97
CA GLU A 459 8.12 -16.02 -10.72
C GLU A 459 6.67 -15.62 -10.97
N GLU A 460 6.43 -14.60 -11.80
CA GLU A 460 5.11 -14.13 -12.22
C GLU A 460 4.25 -15.30 -12.72
N ARG A 461 4.79 -16.12 -13.64
CA ARG A 461 4.07 -17.29 -14.17
C ARG A 461 3.74 -18.35 -13.14
N LEU A 462 4.64 -18.59 -12.19
CA LEU A 462 4.41 -19.56 -11.12
C LEU A 462 3.33 -19.03 -10.19
N THR A 463 3.45 -17.77 -9.78
CA THR A 463 2.53 -17.07 -8.90
C THR A 463 1.11 -17.02 -9.49
N ASP A 464 0.93 -16.43 -10.68
CA ASP A 464 -0.40 -16.24 -11.28
C ASP A 464 -1.14 -17.55 -11.49
N ARG A 465 -0.43 -18.56 -12.00
CA ARG A 465 -1.05 -19.83 -12.30
C ARG A 465 -1.31 -20.66 -11.05
N ALA A 466 -0.45 -20.57 -10.04
CA ALA A 466 -0.73 -21.17 -8.74
C ALA A 466 -1.97 -20.54 -8.10
N ALA A 467 -2.09 -19.22 -8.09
CA ALA A 467 -3.28 -18.51 -7.59
C ALA A 467 -4.56 -18.97 -8.31
N SER A 468 -4.55 -18.97 -9.64
CA SER A 468 -5.68 -19.42 -10.47
C SER A 468 -6.09 -20.89 -10.22
N LEU A 469 -5.13 -21.78 -9.94
CA LEU A 469 -5.45 -23.17 -9.61
C LEU A 469 -5.95 -23.30 -8.16
N ALA A 470 -5.42 -22.49 -7.25
CA ALA A 470 -5.74 -22.50 -5.84
C ALA A 470 -7.16 -21.98 -5.55
N GLU A 471 -7.75 -21.17 -6.44
CA GLU A 471 -9.19 -20.84 -6.40
C GLU A 471 -10.07 -22.09 -6.36
N GLY A 472 -9.65 -23.15 -7.07
CA GLY A 472 -10.38 -24.42 -7.11
C GLY A 472 -9.86 -25.45 -6.11
N SER A 473 -8.54 -25.61 -5.99
CA SER A 473 -7.92 -26.63 -5.12
C SER A 473 -6.46 -26.30 -4.85
N ALA A 474 -6.13 -26.12 -3.57
CA ALA A 474 -4.76 -25.91 -3.10
C ALA A 474 -3.84 -27.06 -3.53
N TYR A 475 -4.31 -28.32 -3.41
CA TYR A 475 -3.56 -29.48 -3.86
C TYR A 475 -3.17 -29.40 -5.35
N LYS A 476 -4.09 -29.02 -6.23
CA LYS A 476 -3.78 -28.86 -7.67
C LYS A 476 -2.77 -27.76 -7.94
N ALA A 477 -2.83 -26.67 -7.18
CA ALA A 477 -1.87 -25.58 -7.30
C ALA A 477 -0.47 -26.05 -6.90
N PHE A 478 -0.34 -26.68 -5.73
CA PHE A 478 0.94 -27.23 -5.27
C PHE A 478 1.49 -28.31 -6.18
N ASP A 479 0.67 -29.28 -6.60
CA ASP A 479 1.10 -30.36 -7.50
C ASP A 479 1.63 -29.82 -8.84
N TRP A 480 0.89 -28.86 -9.43
CA TRP A 480 1.33 -28.20 -10.65
C TRP A 480 2.63 -27.42 -10.44
N TRP A 481 2.72 -26.67 -9.34
CA TRP A 481 3.89 -25.87 -9.00
C TRP A 481 5.14 -26.73 -8.81
N LEU A 482 5.06 -27.84 -8.06
CA LEU A 482 6.16 -28.79 -7.91
C LEU A 482 6.63 -29.35 -9.26
N GLY A 483 5.69 -29.62 -10.18
CA GLY A 483 6.02 -30.01 -11.55
C GLY A 483 6.74 -28.91 -12.34
N GLN A 484 6.39 -27.64 -12.12
CA GLN A 484 7.09 -26.51 -12.73
C GLN A 484 8.45 -26.23 -12.10
N VAL A 485 8.60 -26.44 -10.79
CA VAL A 485 9.90 -26.38 -10.10
C VAL A 485 10.85 -27.37 -10.78
N ASP A 486 10.47 -28.64 -10.94
CA ASP A 486 11.29 -29.62 -11.66
C ASP A 486 11.64 -29.18 -13.09
N HIS A 487 10.66 -28.66 -13.82
CA HIS A 487 10.86 -28.21 -15.19
C HIS A 487 11.81 -27.00 -15.28
N MET A 488 11.62 -26.03 -14.39
CA MET A 488 12.41 -24.80 -14.30
C MET A 488 13.87 -25.12 -13.97
N TYR A 489 14.14 -25.98 -12.99
CA TYR A 489 15.51 -26.39 -12.67
C TYR A 489 16.20 -27.16 -13.79
N ARG A 490 15.46 -27.93 -14.61
CA ARG A 490 16.03 -28.62 -15.79
C ARG A 490 16.29 -27.72 -16.98
N THR A 491 15.43 -26.73 -17.21
CA THR A 491 15.38 -25.99 -18.49
C THR A 491 15.71 -24.51 -18.37
N GLY A 492 15.77 -23.98 -17.15
CA GLY A 492 15.88 -22.56 -16.84
C GLY A 492 14.58 -21.77 -17.08
N ARG A 493 13.46 -22.43 -17.40
CA ARG A 493 12.19 -21.76 -17.75
C ARG A 493 10.97 -22.46 -17.16
N VAL A 494 9.99 -21.66 -16.76
CA VAL A 494 8.64 -22.14 -16.45
C VAL A 494 7.87 -22.32 -17.76
N SER A 495 7.23 -23.47 -17.92
CA SER A 495 6.53 -23.83 -19.16
C SER A 495 5.36 -22.87 -19.40
N ARG A 496 5.24 -22.35 -20.63
CA ARG A 496 4.05 -21.58 -21.03
C ARG A 496 2.87 -22.56 -21.08
N SER A 497 1.84 -22.31 -20.26
CA SER A 497 0.60 -23.08 -20.28
C SER A 497 0.04 -23.23 -21.70
N LEU A 498 -0.28 -24.47 -22.10
CA LEU A 498 -0.92 -24.80 -23.39
C LEU A 498 -2.29 -24.11 -23.60
N ALA A 499 -2.90 -23.57 -22.54
CA ALA A 499 -4.19 -22.89 -22.60
C ALA A 499 -4.15 -21.60 -23.44
N SER A 500 -3.03 -20.87 -23.45
CA SER A 500 -2.89 -19.64 -24.24
C SER A 500 -2.73 -19.92 -25.73
N TRP A 501 -2.13 -21.06 -26.11
CA TRP A 501 -1.97 -21.46 -27.51
C TRP A 501 -3.33 -21.83 -28.12
N GLY A 502 -4.20 -22.52 -27.39
CA GLY A 502 -5.54 -22.90 -27.88
C GLY A 502 -6.44 -21.69 -28.18
N ILE A 503 -6.43 -20.68 -27.31
CA ILE A 503 -7.28 -19.48 -27.48
C ILE A 503 -6.74 -18.60 -28.60
N TRP A 504 -5.44 -18.30 -28.63
CA TRP A 504 -4.86 -17.44 -29.68
C TRP A 504 -4.84 -18.10 -31.06
N THR A 505 -4.60 -19.41 -31.15
CA THR A 505 -4.71 -20.12 -32.43
C THR A 505 -6.15 -20.20 -32.93
N ALA A 506 -7.13 -20.36 -32.03
CA ALA A 506 -8.55 -20.30 -32.39
C ALA A 506 -8.98 -18.91 -32.87
N VAL A 507 -8.52 -17.84 -32.21
CA VAL A 507 -8.78 -16.44 -32.62
C VAL A 507 -8.13 -16.13 -33.97
N GLN A 508 -6.87 -16.54 -34.18
CA GLN A 508 -6.18 -16.32 -35.45
C GLN A 508 -6.79 -17.15 -36.60
N ALA A 509 -7.22 -18.39 -36.32
CA ALA A 509 -7.94 -19.23 -37.28
C ALA A 509 -9.31 -18.63 -37.64
N ALA A 510 -10.02 -18.03 -36.68
CA ALA A 510 -11.26 -17.31 -36.91
C ALA A 510 -11.05 -16.05 -37.76
N PHE A 511 -10.02 -15.24 -37.45
CA PHE A 511 -9.69 -14.02 -38.20
C PHE A 511 -9.25 -14.31 -39.64
N SER A 512 -8.42 -15.34 -39.84
CA SER A 512 -7.96 -15.75 -41.17
C SER A 512 -9.09 -16.36 -42.01
N SER A 513 -10.00 -17.11 -41.38
CA SER A 513 -11.22 -17.61 -42.04
C SER A 513 -12.16 -16.47 -42.45
N LEU A 514 -12.30 -15.45 -41.59
CA LEU A 514 -13.13 -14.28 -41.87
C LEU A 514 -12.56 -13.43 -43.03
N ALA A 515 -11.24 -13.20 -43.04
CA ALA A 515 -10.55 -12.53 -44.13
C ALA A 515 -10.68 -13.30 -45.47
N GLY A 516 -10.57 -14.63 -45.41
CA GLY A 516 -10.78 -15.52 -46.56
C GLY A 516 -12.21 -15.44 -47.11
N LEU A 517 -13.23 -15.42 -46.24
CA LEU A 517 -14.63 -15.29 -46.63
C LEU A 517 -14.95 -13.93 -47.27
N ILE A 518 -14.37 -12.84 -46.76
CA ILE A 518 -14.50 -11.50 -47.35
C ILE A 518 -13.84 -11.46 -48.74
N GLY A 519 -12.67 -12.07 -48.90
CA GLY A 519 -11.99 -12.23 -50.19
C GLY A 519 -12.82 -13.02 -51.20
N LEU A 520 -13.37 -14.18 -50.78
CA LEU A 520 -14.23 -15.01 -51.62
C LEU A 520 -15.53 -14.30 -52.00
N GLY A 521 -16.12 -13.52 -51.09
CA GLY A 521 -17.31 -12.71 -51.33
C GLY A 521 -17.06 -11.64 -52.40
N ARG A 522 -15.93 -10.94 -52.32
CA ARG A 522 -15.52 -9.96 -53.35
C ARG A 522 -15.20 -10.61 -54.69
N ALA A 523 -14.57 -11.80 -54.70
CA ALA A 523 -14.33 -12.57 -55.91
C ALA A 523 -15.64 -13.06 -56.56
N LYS A 524 -16.58 -13.58 -55.75
CA LYS A 524 -17.93 -14.01 -56.20
C LYS A 524 -18.74 -12.84 -56.75
N SER A 525 -18.68 -11.67 -56.13
CA SER A 525 -19.35 -10.45 -56.62
C SER A 525 -18.83 -9.97 -57.97
N LYS A 526 -17.61 -10.33 -58.36
CA LYS A 526 -17.02 -9.97 -59.66
C LYS A 526 -17.20 -11.04 -60.74
N MET A 527 -17.74 -12.22 -60.39
CA MET A 527 -18.05 -13.26 -61.36
C MET A 527 -19.44 -13.04 -61.96
N LYS A 528 -19.47 -12.51 -63.20
CA LYS A 528 -20.69 -12.51 -64.03
C LYS A 528 -20.93 -13.92 -64.57
N THR A 529 -21.65 -14.75 -63.82
CA THR A 529 -22.21 -15.99 -64.37
C THR A 529 -23.35 -15.64 -65.32
N ALA A 530 -23.24 -16.01 -66.60
CA ALA A 530 -24.31 -15.87 -67.57
C ALA A 530 -25.51 -16.71 -67.13
N LYS A 531 -26.67 -16.07 -66.89
CA LYS A 531 -27.92 -16.76 -66.57
C LYS A 531 -28.62 -17.17 -67.86
N VAL A 532 -29.02 -18.43 -67.97
CA VAL A 532 -30.03 -18.85 -68.95
C VAL A 532 -31.36 -18.21 -68.55
N LYS A 533 -31.98 -17.50 -69.50
CA LYS A 533 -33.35 -17.00 -69.36
C LYS A 533 -34.33 -18.16 -69.53
N THR A 534 -35.02 -18.51 -68.46
CA THR A 534 -36.25 -19.31 -68.48
C THR A 534 -37.35 -18.48 -67.81
N ASN A 535 -37.83 -17.47 -68.54
CA ASN A 535 -39.02 -16.75 -68.15
C ASN A 535 -40.22 -17.70 -68.17
N ALA A 536 -40.92 -17.82 -67.05
CA ALA A 536 -42.29 -18.33 -66.97
C ALA A 536 -43.27 -17.22 -66.50
N ASP A 537 -42.91 -15.95 -66.74
CA ASP A 537 -43.78 -14.80 -66.46
C ASP A 537 -44.99 -14.72 -67.40
N SER A 538 -45.10 -15.63 -68.37
CA SER A 538 -46.28 -15.80 -69.23
C SER A 538 -47.49 -16.42 -68.53
N TYR A 539 -47.40 -16.75 -67.23
CA TYR A 539 -48.52 -17.30 -66.45
C TYR A 539 -48.90 -16.47 -65.20
N LEU A 540 -48.37 -15.26 -65.03
CA LEU A 540 -48.76 -14.38 -63.93
C LEU A 540 -49.69 -13.26 -64.43
N VAL A 541 -50.97 -13.38 -64.08
CA VAL A 541 -51.95 -12.31 -64.25
C VAL A 541 -51.64 -11.21 -63.25
N ARG A 542 -51.30 -10.01 -63.77
CA ARG A 542 -51.12 -8.78 -62.98
C ARG A 542 -52.38 -8.45 -62.17
N ASP A 543 -52.19 -7.94 -60.96
CA ASP A 543 -53.20 -7.39 -60.02
C ASP A 543 -54.06 -8.36 -59.19
N ARG A 544 -53.63 -9.60 -58.93
CA ARG A 544 -54.41 -10.54 -58.06
C ARG A 544 -53.67 -11.18 -56.89
N LEU A 545 -52.50 -10.66 -56.50
CA LEU A 545 -51.80 -11.13 -55.30
C LEU A 545 -51.29 -9.94 -54.47
N ASP A 546 -52.06 -9.58 -53.44
CA ASP A 546 -51.65 -8.63 -52.39
C ASP A 546 -51.03 -9.44 -51.24
N VAL A 547 -49.70 -9.63 -51.26
CA VAL A 547 -48.97 -10.23 -50.13
C VAL A 547 -48.55 -9.10 -49.22
N ARG A 548 -49.29 -8.92 -48.12
CA ARG A 548 -48.93 -7.94 -47.10
C ARG A 548 -47.82 -8.49 -46.20
N PRO A 549 -46.74 -7.71 -45.95
CA PRO A 549 -45.75 -8.09 -44.96
C PRO A 549 -46.36 -7.97 -43.56
N VAL A 550 -46.44 -9.09 -42.83
CA VAL A 550 -46.68 -9.08 -41.38
C VAL A 550 -45.31 -8.96 -40.71
N ARG A 551 -45.11 -7.87 -39.96
CA ARG A 551 -44.00 -7.71 -39.02
C ARG A 551 -44.57 -7.92 -37.62
N ASP A 552 -44.06 -8.92 -36.90
CA ASP A 552 -44.30 -9.06 -35.48
C ASP A 552 -43.24 -8.24 -34.73
N THR A 553 -43.69 -7.17 -34.06
CA THR A 553 -42.87 -6.37 -33.14
C THR A 553 -43.09 -6.93 -31.74
N TYR A 554 -42.06 -7.53 -31.14
CA TYR A 554 -42.08 -7.84 -29.71
C TYR A 554 -42.04 -6.53 -28.93
N LEU A 555 -43.12 -6.21 -28.21
CA LEU A 555 -43.23 -4.91 -27.54
C LEU A 555 -42.68 -4.93 -26.10
N HIS A 556 -42.59 -6.09 -25.43
CA HIS A 556 -42.17 -6.12 -24.01
C HIS A 556 -41.50 -7.46 -23.66
N THR A 557 -40.33 -7.39 -23.02
CA THR A 557 -39.78 -8.48 -22.19
C THR A 557 -39.83 -8.00 -20.74
N THR A 558 -40.57 -8.69 -19.89
CA THR A 558 -40.62 -8.41 -18.45
C THR A 558 -39.60 -9.33 -17.76
N VAL A 559 -38.46 -8.78 -17.38
CA VAL A 559 -37.51 -9.44 -16.47
C VAL A 559 -37.87 -9.01 -15.05
N THR A 560 -38.26 -9.95 -14.20
CA THR A 560 -38.35 -9.73 -12.75
C THR A 560 -37.01 -10.10 -12.14
N ARG A 561 -36.18 -9.10 -11.84
CA ARG A 561 -34.97 -9.26 -11.03
C ARG A 561 -35.35 -8.96 -9.58
N ARG A 562 -35.34 -9.97 -8.71
CA ARG A 562 -35.44 -9.76 -7.26
C ARG A 562 -34.02 -9.46 -6.77
N TYR A 563 -33.79 -8.23 -6.32
CA TYR A 563 -32.61 -7.86 -5.54
C TYR A 563 -32.69 -8.61 -4.21
N ASP A 564 -31.69 -9.43 -3.94
CA ASP A 564 -31.40 -9.98 -2.62
C ASP A 564 -30.31 -9.08 -2.03
N PRO A 565 -30.60 -8.24 -1.02
CA PRO A 565 -29.57 -7.41 -0.43
C PRO A 565 -28.50 -8.31 0.17
N VAL A 566 -27.27 -8.16 -0.31
CA VAL A 566 -26.10 -8.54 0.46
C VAL A 566 -26.25 -7.84 1.81
N LYS A 567 -26.16 -8.60 2.91
CA LYS A 567 -25.97 -8.00 4.22
C LYS A 567 -24.61 -7.32 4.20
N THR A 568 -24.58 -6.05 3.79
CA THR A 568 -23.46 -5.19 4.14
C THR A 568 -23.58 -4.99 5.64
N LYS A 569 -22.60 -5.48 6.40
CA LYS A 569 -22.29 -4.85 7.67
C LYS A 569 -22.00 -3.39 7.30
N SER A 570 -22.89 -2.49 7.69
CA SER A 570 -22.60 -1.06 7.66
C SER A 570 -21.70 -0.78 8.85
N SER A 571 -20.38 -0.87 8.66
CA SER A 571 -19.40 -0.23 9.54
C SER A 571 -19.22 1.20 9.03
N GLY A 572 -20.19 2.06 9.33
CA GLY A 572 -19.98 3.49 9.29
C GLY A 572 -19.22 3.88 10.55
N GLY A 573 -17.92 3.64 10.59
CA GLY A 573 -17.01 4.12 11.63
C GLY A 573 -15.94 4.96 10.97
N GLY A 574 -15.74 6.21 11.42
CA GLY A 574 -14.79 7.15 10.83
C GLY A 574 -13.39 6.55 10.71
N SER A 575 -12.61 6.96 9.71
CA SER A 575 -11.22 6.52 9.55
C SER A 575 -10.39 6.87 10.78
N SER A 576 -9.47 5.98 11.18
CA SER A 576 -8.39 6.30 12.11
C SER A 576 -7.60 7.49 11.56
N SER A 577 -7.24 8.43 12.43
CA SER A 577 -6.36 9.54 12.09
C SER A 577 -4.97 9.20 12.61
N TYR A 578 -3.98 9.13 11.72
CA TYR A 578 -2.58 8.89 12.07
C TYR A 578 -1.77 10.17 11.92
N SER A 579 -0.76 10.33 12.77
CA SER A 579 0.23 11.40 12.68
C SER A 579 1.62 10.81 12.88
N SER A 580 2.44 10.89 11.82
CA SER A 580 3.84 10.46 11.83
C SER A 580 4.70 11.33 12.75
N SER A 581 4.29 12.58 13.00
CA SER A 581 4.92 13.49 13.95
C SER A 581 3.99 14.63 14.39
N TYR A 582 3.93 14.91 15.69
CA TYR A 582 3.32 16.10 16.28
C TYR A 582 4.06 16.49 17.57
N HIS A 583 3.74 17.65 18.15
CA HIS A 583 4.36 18.13 19.39
C HIS A 583 3.33 18.27 20.52
N GLY A 584 3.73 17.86 21.72
CA GLY A 584 3.02 18.22 22.95
C GLY A 584 3.31 19.67 23.37
N SER A 585 2.67 20.12 24.43
CA SER A 585 2.89 21.45 25.02
C SER A 585 4.30 21.61 25.62
N SER A 586 4.97 20.50 25.90
CA SER A 586 6.38 20.41 26.32
C SER A 586 7.37 20.74 25.19
N GLY A 587 6.93 20.68 23.93
CA GLY A 587 7.80 20.71 22.74
C GLY A 587 8.45 19.38 22.39
N SER A 588 8.19 18.30 23.13
CA SER A 588 8.60 16.94 22.75
C SER A 588 7.88 16.48 21.49
N SER A 589 8.60 15.74 20.64
CA SER A 589 8.04 15.17 19.42
C SER A 589 7.46 13.78 19.68
N HIS A 590 6.21 13.57 19.27
CA HIS A 590 5.47 12.31 19.38
C HIS A 590 4.96 11.86 18.00
N SER A 591 4.62 10.58 17.84
CA SER A 591 3.77 10.10 16.73
C SER A 591 2.54 9.42 17.33
N GLY A 592 1.52 9.10 16.53
CA GLY A 592 0.35 8.48 17.11
C GLY A 592 -0.81 8.30 16.19
N SER A 593 -1.86 7.68 16.72
CA SER A 593 -3.13 7.52 16.02
C SER A 593 -4.30 7.63 16.96
N GLY A 594 -5.48 7.92 16.43
CA GLY A 594 -6.69 7.89 17.23
C GLY A 594 -7.94 7.93 16.39
N ARG A 595 -9.06 7.65 17.05
CA ARG A 595 -10.37 7.54 16.42
C ARG A 595 -11.46 7.95 17.41
N SER A 596 -12.59 8.40 16.89
CA SER A 596 -13.80 8.69 17.68
C SER A 596 -14.75 7.48 17.64
N PHE A 597 -15.53 7.27 18.70
CA PHE A 597 -16.50 6.16 18.77
C PHE A 597 -17.78 6.50 19.53
#